data_AF-A0A838T129-F1
#
_entry.id   AF-A0A838T129-F1
#
_cell.length_a   1.000
_cell.length_b   1.000
_cell.length_c   1.000
_cell.angle_alpha   90.00
_cell.angle_beta   90.00
_cell.angle_gamma   90.00
#
_symmetry.space_group_name_H-M   'P 1'
#
loop_
_entity.id
_entity.type
_entity.pdbx_description
1 polymer ?
#
loop_
_entity_poly.entity_id
_entity_poly.type
_entity_poly.pdbx_seq_one_letter_code
_entity_poly.pdbx_strand_id
1 'polypeptide(L)'
;MTPEPISCEQSLKALATLSAAELESSRALSDHAAACPDCARVAGIVLERERSLALAIDSLAPRGDPAVIAGRAAIAAQRRGTAHLVKWILFAAMAATAWFALDSTIGTHERSVAASLKTETIRFSCLTPQQAESLIEPYVRTNGHAIYFIPGIQGVTVRAMPAEIERSKTLIHEFDLQMRAEKAGSCELPPMPKP
;
A
#
# COMPACT_ATOMS: atom_id res chain seq x y z
N MET A 1 -12.14 -14.32 -56.51
CA MET A 1 -11.64 -13.78 -55.22
C MET A 1 -12.50 -14.37 -54.12
N THR A 2 -11.99 -15.36 -53.39
CA THR A 2 -12.65 -15.87 -52.19
C THR A 2 -12.42 -14.86 -51.06
N PRO A 3 -13.48 -14.38 -50.38
CA PRO A 3 -13.31 -13.47 -49.25
C PRO A 3 -12.49 -14.19 -48.17
N GLU A 4 -11.44 -13.54 -47.66
CA GLU A 4 -10.69 -14.06 -46.52
C GLU A 4 -11.64 -14.20 -45.32
N PRO A 5 -11.53 -15.30 -44.54
CA PRO A 5 -12.34 -15.50 -43.36
C PRO A 5 -12.04 -14.41 -42.32
N ILE A 6 -13.05 -13.64 -41.94
CA ILE A 6 -12.93 -12.65 -40.88
C ILE A 6 -12.70 -13.35 -39.53
N SER A 7 -11.77 -12.82 -38.73
CA SER A 7 -11.51 -13.35 -37.39
C SER A 7 -12.52 -12.85 -36.36
N CYS A 8 -12.70 -13.58 -35.25
CA CYS A 8 -13.59 -13.16 -34.16
C CYS A 8 -13.24 -11.77 -33.62
N GLU A 9 -11.96 -11.44 -33.50
CA GLU A 9 -11.53 -10.13 -32.98
C GLU A 9 -11.91 -9.00 -33.95
N GLN A 10 -11.72 -9.22 -35.25
CA GLN A 10 -12.13 -8.25 -36.28
C GLN A 10 -13.65 -8.12 -36.36
N SER A 11 -14.37 -9.23 -36.24
CA SER A 11 -15.84 -9.23 -36.16
C SER A 11 -16.33 -8.41 -34.96
N LEU A 12 -15.81 -8.63 -33.77
CA LEU A 12 -16.21 -7.91 -32.57
C LEU A 12 -15.85 -6.42 -32.63
N LYS A 13 -14.66 -6.07 -33.16
CA LYS A 13 -14.27 -4.67 -33.39
C LYS A 13 -15.22 -3.97 -34.37
N ALA A 14 -15.59 -4.66 -35.45
CA ALA A 14 -16.53 -4.14 -36.44
C ALA A 14 -17.94 -3.98 -35.86
N LEU A 15 -18.44 -4.98 -35.12
CA LEU A 15 -19.74 -4.94 -34.43
C LEU A 15 -19.83 -3.83 -33.38
N ALA A 16 -18.71 -3.39 -32.80
CA ALA A 16 -18.67 -2.30 -31.84
C ALA A 16 -18.86 -0.91 -32.48
N THR A 17 -18.64 -0.79 -33.80
CA THR A 17 -18.62 0.49 -34.51
C THR A 17 -19.64 0.61 -35.64
N LEU A 18 -20.08 -0.50 -36.21
CA LEU A 18 -21.01 -0.54 -37.36
C LEU A 18 -22.47 -0.41 -36.92
N SER A 19 -23.28 0.17 -37.80
CA SER A 19 -24.74 0.19 -37.67
C SER A 19 -25.40 -1.11 -38.15
N ALA A 20 -26.66 -1.38 -37.77
CA ALA A 20 -27.36 -2.60 -38.21
C ALA A 20 -27.50 -2.68 -39.74
N ALA A 21 -27.73 -1.55 -40.40
CA ALA A 21 -27.79 -1.48 -41.87
C ALA A 21 -26.45 -1.90 -42.51
N GLU A 22 -25.34 -1.54 -41.88
CA GLU A 22 -24.00 -1.92 -42.34
C GLU A 22 -23.65 -3.38 -41.99
N LEU A 23 -24.21 -3.93 -40.91
CA LEU A 23 -24.13 -5.37 -40.62
C LEU A 23 -24.84 -6.20 -41.68
N GLU A 24 -26.07 -5.83 -42.05
CA GLU A 24 -26.87 -6.57 -43.03
C GLU A 24 -26.25 -6.54 -44.43
N SER A 25 -25.60 -5.43 -44.79
CA SER A 25 -24.87 -5.32 -46.06
C SER A 25 -23.55 -6.10 -46.07
N SER A 26 -23.00 -6.47 -44.90
CA SER A 26 -21.76 -7.22 -44.78
C SER A 26 -22.00 -8.73 -44.64
N ARG A 27 -21.87 -9.44 -45.77
CA ARG A 27 -21.98 -10.92 -45.80
C ARG A 27 -20.95 -11.61 -44.92
N ALA A 28 -19.70 -11.13 -44.90
CA ALA A 28 -18.65 -11.76 -44.10
C ALA A 28 -18.93 -11.69 -42.59
N LEU A 29 -19.51 -10.59 -42.11
CA LEU A 29 -19.87 -10.43 -40.69
C LEU A 29 -21.09 -11.25 -40.32
N SER A 30 -22.12 -11.27 -41.17
CA SER A 30 -23.33 -12.06 -40.93
C SER A 30 -23.07 -13.56 -40.97
N ASP A 31 -22.27 -14.04 -41.94
CA ASP A 31 -21.87 -15.46 -42.02
C ASP A 31 -21.02 -15.88 -40.81
N HIS A 32 -20.09 -15.02 -40.37
CA HIS A 32 -19.28 -15.30 -39.17
C HIS A 32 -20.11 -15.27 -37.89
N ALA A 33 -21.02 -14.30 -37.75
CA ALA A 33 -21.93 -14.21 -36.61
C ALA A 33 -22.88 -15.41 -36.54
N ALA A 34 -23.32 -15.96 -37.68
CA ALA A 34 -24.12 -17.19 -37.71
C ALA A 34 -23.31 -18.42 -37.25
N ALA A 35 -22.01 -18.46 -37.53
CA ALA A 35 -21.13 -19.57 -37.15
C ALA A 35 -20.58 -19.49 -35.72
N CYS A 36 -20.42 -18.28 -35.17
CA CYS A 36 -19.80 -18.05 -33.86
C CYS A 36 -20.85 -17.60 -32.82
N PRO A 37 -21.11 -18.37 -31.74
CA PRO A 37 -22.15 -18.05 -30.76
C PRO A 37 -21.88 -16.75 -29.97
N ASP A 38 -20.61 -16.39 -29.76
CA ASP A 38 -20.27 -15.14 -29.07
C ASP A 38 -20.49 -13.92 -29.96
N CYS A 39 -20.12 -14.01 -31.25
CA CYS A 39 -20.41 -12.94 -32.22
C CYS A 39 -21.92 -12.83 -32.49
N ALA A 40 -22.66 -13.95 -32.52
CA ALA A 40 -24.12 -13.97 -32.62
C ALA A 40 -24.78 -13.20 -31.47
N ARG A 41 -24.31 -13.44 -30.23
CA ARG A 41 -24.83 -12.77 -29.03
C ARG A 41 -24.62 -11.26 -29.12
N VAL A 42 -23.42 -10.82 -29.52
CA VAL A 42 -23.10 -9.40 -29.63
C VAL A 42 -23.90 -8.74 -30.76
N ALA A 43 -24.00 -9.37 -31.92
CA ALA A 43 -24.82 -8.88 -33.04
C ALA A 43 -26.30 -8.72 -32.65
N GLY A 44 -26.86 -9.68 -31.91
CA GLY A 44 -28.23 -9.58 -31.38
C GLY A 44 -28.42 -8.39 -30.42
N ILE A 45 -27.46 -8.11 -29.55
CA ILE A 45 -27.51 -6.95 -28.65
C ILE A 45 -27.46 -5.63 -29.44
N VAL A 46 -26.64 -5.56 -30.49
CA VAL A 46 -26.54 -4.37 -31.35
C VAL A 46 -27.86 -4.12 -32.08
N LEU A 47 -28.43 -5.17 -32.70
CA LEU A 47 -29.73 -5.09 -33.39
C LEU A 47 -30.86 -4.65 -32.46
N GLU A 48 -30.93 -5.23 -31.25
CA GLU A 48 -31.97 -4.87 -30.28
C GLU A 48 -31.83 -3.43 -29.80
N ARG A 49 -30.59 -2.94 -29.60
CA ARG A 49 -30.34 -1.54 -29.24
C ARG A 49 -30.75 -0.59 -30.36
N GLU A 50 -30.44 -0.90 -31.61
CA GLU A 50 -30.86 -0.05 -32.73
C GLU A 50 -32.38 -0.05 -32.91
N ARG A 51 -33.02 -1.22 -32.79
CA ARG A 51 -34.48 -1.31 -32.81
C ARG A 51 -35.12 -0.50 -31.69
N SER A 52 -34.59 -0.62 -30.47
CA SER A 52 -35.05 0.18 -29.33
C SER A 52 -34.86 1.67 -29.55
N LEU A 53 -33.75 2.07 -30.19
CA LEU A 53 -33.46 3.47 -30.50
C LEU A 53 -34.38 4.00 -31.60
N ALA A 54 -34.64 3.21 -32.65
CA ALA A 54 -35.59 3.55 -33.70
C ALA A 54 -37.01 3.74 -33.14
N LEU A 55 -37.46 2.82 -32.26
CA LEU A 55 -38.75 2.96 -31.57
C LEU A 55 -38.79 4.18 -30.63
N ALA A 56 -37.69 4.48 -29.93
CA ALA A 56 -37.59 5.67 -29.11
C ALA A 56 -37.68 6.96 -29.96
N ILE A 57 -37.04 6.99 -31.13
CA ILE A 57 -37.13 8.08 -32.10
C ILE A 57 -38.57 8.20 -32.64
N ASP A 58 -39.21 7.10 -33.00
CA ASP A 58 -40.58 7.10 -33.55
C ASP A 58 -41.62 7.56 -32.49
N SER A 59 -41.35 7.27 -31.22
CA SER A 59 -42.16 7.75 -30.09
C SER A 59 -41.96 9.24 -29.75
N LEU A 60 -40.88 9.86 -30.24
CA LEU A 60 -40.65 11.29 -30.12
C LEU A 60 -41.46 11.98 -31.23
N ALA A 61 -42.60 12.57 -30.85
CA ALA A 61 -43.44 13.34 -31.77
C ALA A 61 -42.61 14.26 -32.69
N PRO A 62 -42.94 14.40 -33.99
CA PRO A 62 -42.14 15.14 -34.94
C PRO A 62 -42.18 16.64 -34.60
N ARG A 63 -41.25 17.09 -33.75
CA ARG A 63 -41.18 18.49 -33.29
C ARG A 63 -39.75 19.03 -33.21
N GLY A 64 -38.79 18.40 -33.89
CA GLY A 64 -37.41 18.89 -33.93
C GLY A 64 -36.83 18.79 -35.33
N ASP A 65 -36.17 19.87 -35.75
CA ASP A 65 -35.30 19.88 -36.93
C ASP A 65 -34.28 18.72 -36.82
N PRO A 66 -34.18 17.84 -37.84
CA PRO A 66 -33.26 16.70 -37.83
C PRO A 66 -31.80 17.11 -37.58
N ALA A 67 -31.40 18.34 -37.94
CA ALA A 67 -30.06 18.88 -37.64
C ALA A 67 -29.83 19.06 -36.12
N VAL A 68 -30.87 19.44 -35.38
CA VAL A 68 -30.81 19.64 -33.92
C VAL A 68 -30.76 18.29 -33.20
N ILE A 69 -31.46 17.28 -33.71
CA ILE A 69 -31.41 15.91 -33.16
C ILE A 69 -30.05 15.27 -33.44
N ALA A 70 -29.50 15.42 -34.66
CA ALA A 70 -28.17 14.94 -35.01
C ALA A 70 -27.07 15.61 -34.17
N GLY A 71 -27.15 16.93 -33.97
CA GLY A 71 -26.22 17.66 -33.10
C GLY A 71 -26.27 17.19 -31.64
N ARG A 72 -27.46 16.94 -31.10
CA ARG A 72 -27.62 16.39 -29.74
C ARG A 72 -27.12 14.95 -29.63
N ALA A 73 -27.33 14.12 -30.66
CA ALA A 73 -26.83 12.75 -30.70
C ALA A 73 -25.29 12.72 -30.76
N ALA A 74 -24.66 13.59 -31.55
CA ALA A 74 -23.20 13.74 -31.61
C ALA A 74 -22.62 14.19 -30.26
N ILE A 75 -23.24 15.19 -29.62
CA ILE A 75 -22.82 15.66 -28.28
C ILE A 75 -23.01 14.55 -27.24
N ALA A 76 -24.09 13.77 -27.31
CA ALA A 76 -24.33 12.65 -26.41
C ALA A 76 -23.32 11.51 -26.62
N ALA A 77 -22.98 11.18 -27.86
CA ALA A 77 -21.96 10.19 -28.20
C ALA A 77 -20.57 10.63 -27.71
N GLN A 78 -20.21 11.89 -27.91
CA GLN A 78 -18.95 12.48 -27.45
C GLN A 78 -18.88 12.51 -25.90
N ARG A 79 -20.00 12.81 -25.22
CA ARG A 79 -20.10 12.74 -23.75
C ARG A 79 -19.95 11.31 -23.21
N ARG A 80 -20.40 10.28 -23.92
CA ARG A 80 -20.22 8.88 -23.49
C ARG A 80 -18.76 8.45 -23.57
N GLY A 81 -18.05 8.84 -24.64
CA GLY A 81 -16.62 8.58 -24.77
C GLY A 81 -15.79 9.28 -23.69
N THR A 82 -16.08 10.55 -23.41
CA THR A 82 -15.39 11.30 -22.36
C THR A 82 -15.77 10.85 -20.95
N ALA A 83 -17.02 10.44 -20.70
CA ALA A 83 -17.43 9.94 -19.39
C ALA A 83 -16.70 8.65 -18.98
N HIS A 84 -16.42 7.75 -19.94
CA HIS A 84 -15.61 6.57 -19.67
C HIS A 84 -14.15 6.93 -19.37
N LEU A 85 -13.56 7.83 -20.17
CA LEU A 85 -12.20 8.34 -19.93
C LEU A 85 -12.08 9.03 -18.56
N VAL A 86 -13.04 9.89 -18.21
CA VAL A 86 -13.07 10.60 -16.92
C VAL A 86 -13.20 9.62 -15.76
N LYS A 87 -14.03 8.56 -15.90
CA LYS A 87 -14.11 7.49 -14.89
C LYS A 87 -12.78 6.77 -14.71
N TRP A 88 -12.09 6.43 -15.80
CA TRP A 88 -10.77 5.80 -15.72
C TRP A 88 -9.71 6.71 -15.10
N ILE A 89 -9.72 8.00 -15.43
CA ILE A 89 -8.83 9.00 -14.82
C ILE A 89 -9.11 9.13 -13.32
N LEU A 90 -10.38 9.21 -12.91
CA LEU A 90 -10.77 9.27 -11.50
C LEU A 90 -10.36 8.01 -10.75
N PHE A 91 -10.54 6.83 -11.35
CA PHE A 91 -10.14 5.57 -10.74
C PHE A 91 -8.61 5.48 -10.59
N ALA A 92 -7.86 5.86 -11.63
CA ALA A 92 -6.40 5.93 -11.59
C ALA A 92 -5.91 6.94 -10.54
N ALA A 93 -6.56 8.10 -10.43
CA ALA A 93 -6.25 9.09 -9.40
C ALA A 93 -6.51 8.56 -7.99
N MET A 94 -7.65 7.88 -7.75
CA MET A 94 -7.93 7.24 -6.45
C MET A 94 -6.93 6.12 -6.13
N ALA A 95 -6.56 5.31 -7.11
CA ALA A 95 -5.56 4.26 -6.92
C ALA A 95 -4.19 4.86 -6.59
N ALA A 96 -3.79 5.93 -7.26
CA ALA A 96 -2.53 6.63 -7.00
C ALA A 96 -2.52 7.27 -5.60
N THR A 97 -3.61 7.92 -5.17
CA THR A 97 -3.69 8.50 -3.82
C THR A 97 -3.75 7.43 -2.75
N ALA A 98 -4.46 6.31 -2.97
CA ALA A 98 -4.47 5.17 -2.06
C ALA A 98 -3.07 4.53 -1.95
N TRP A 99 -2.37 4.37 -3.07
CA TRP A 99 -0.98 3.86 -3.08
C TRP A 99 -0.05 4.79 -2.30
N PHE A 100 -0.10 6.09 -2.55
CA PHE A 100 0.69 7.08 -1.79
C PHE A 100 0.32 7.09 -0.30
N ALA A 101 -0.95 6.91 0.05
CA ALA A 101 -1.37 6.81 1.44
C ALA A 101 -0.84 5.53 2.10
N LEU A 102 -0.90 4.38 1.42
CA LEU A 102 -0.31 3.12 1.89
C LEU A 102 1.21 3.21 2.04
N ASP A 103 1.91 3.69 1.02
CA ASP A 103 3.37 3.85 1.04
C ASP A 103 3.82 4.84 2.11
N SER A 104 3.11 5.96 2.29
CA SER A 104 3.40 6.89 3.37
C SER A 104 3.06 6.31 4.75
N THR A 105 2.00 5.50 4.90
CA THR A 105 1.75 4.80 6.19
C THR A 105 2.81 3.74 6.49
N ILE A 106 3.36 3.05 5.49
CA ILE A 106 4.42 2.06 5.67
C ILE A 106 5.78 2.74 5.93
N GLY A 107 6.09 3.82 5.20
CA GLY A 107 7.34 4.58 5.31
C GLY A 107 7.40 5.56 6.50
N THR A 108 6.26 5.94 7.08
CA THR A 108 6.24 6.81 8.28
C THR A 108 5.92 6.10 9.59
N HIS A 109 5.43 4.86 9.58
CA HIS A 109 5.31 4.07 10.82
C HIS A 109 6.64 3.47 11.32
N GLU A 110 7.70 3.41 10.51
CA GLU A 110 9.04 3.04 11.00
C GLU A 110 9.79 4.18 11.71
N ARG A 111 9.17 5.37 11.85
CA ARG A 111 9.65 6.43 12.75
C ARG A 111 8.80 6.62 13.99
N SER A 112 7.83 5.74 14.26
CA SER A 112 7.50 5.47 15.65
C SER A 112 8.60 4.57 16.19
N VAL A 113 9.48 5.19 16.96
CA VAL A 113 10.44 4.59 17.87
C VAL A 113 9.68 3.65 18.82
N ALA A 114 9.23 2.49 18.33
CA ALA A 114 9.40 1.27 19.11
C ALA A 114 10.91 1.06 19.11
N ALA A 115 11.63 1.84 19.93
CA ALA A 115 12.96 1.48 20.31
C ALA A 115 12.83 0.07 20.85
N SER A 116 13.25 -0.90 20.05
CA SER A 116 13.22 -2.31 20.40
C SER A 116 14.00 -2.42 21.69
N LEU A 117 13.28 -2.47 22.82
CA LEU A 117 13.86 -2.62 24.14
C LEU A 117 14.68 -3.89 24.10
N LYS A 118 16.00 -3.74 24.08
CA LYS A 118 16.92 -4.85 24.06
C LYS A 118 17.23 -5.21 25.50
N THR A 119 17.31 -6.51 25.79
CA THR A 119 17.72 -7.00 27.11
C THR A 119 19.15 -7.47 26.99
N GLU A 120 20.05 -6.90 27.77
CA GLU A 120 21.46 -7.26 27.75
C GLU A 120 22.03 -7.33 29.17
N THR A 121 22.87 -8.34 29.42
CA THR A 121 23.52 -8.52 30.72
C THR A 121 24.92 -7.93 30.68
N ILE A 122 25.15 -6.89 31.48
CA ILE A 122 26.44 -6.22 31.62
C ILE A 122 27.16 -6.83 32.83
N ARG A 123 28.35 -7.36 32.61
CA ARG A 123 29.19 -7.97 33.67
C ARG A 123 30.18 -6.94 34.20
N PHE A 124 30.47 -7.02 35.50
CA PHE A 124 31.44 -6.18 36.21
C PHE A 124 32.18 -7.05 37.24
N SER A 125 33.36 -6.62 37.69
CA SER A 125 34.16 -7.44 38.62
C SER A 125 34.23 -6.86 40.02
N CYS A 126 34.35 -5.54 40.15
CA CYS A 126 34.54 -4.89 41.45
C CYS A 126 33.29 -4.13 41.95
N LEU A 127 32.23 -4.05 41.17
CA LEU A 127 30.99 -3.37 41.53
C LEU A 127 30.02 -4.32 42.23
N THR A 128 29.28 -3.82 43.22
CA THR A 128 28.11 -4.55 43.73
C THR A 128 26.90 -4.29 42.83
N PRO A 129 25.93 -5.22 42.79
CA PRO A 129 24.70 -5.03 42.02
C PRO A 129 23.95 -3.74 42.39
N GLN A 130 23.90 -3.37 43.68
CA GLN A 130 23.22 -2.14 44.11
C GLN A 130 23.93 -0.88 43.62
N GLN A 131 25.27 -0.90 43.56
CA GLN A 131 26.03 0.23 43.03
C GLN A 131 25.86 0.38 41.53
N ALA A 132 25.93 -0.73 40.80
CA ALA A 132 25.68 -0.73 39.37
C ALA A 132 24.27 -0.20 39.05
N GLU A 133 23.25 -0.60 39.83
CA GLU A 133 21.90 -0.08 39.70
C GLU A 133 21.84 1.44 39.90
N SER A 134 22.40 1.94 41.01
CA SER A 134 22.43 3.40 41.30
C SER A 134 23.18 4.22 40.24
N LEU A 135 24.16 3.61 39.58
CA LEU A 135 24.93 4.25 38.50
C LEU A 135 24.12 4.33 37.20
N ILE A 136 23.29 3.32 36.93
CA ILE A 136 22.57 3.14 35.67
C ILE A 136 21.20 3.85 35.71
N GLU A 137 20.52 3.84 36.85
CA GLU A 137 19.19 4.42 37.07
C GLU A 137 18.98 5.82 36.45
N PRO A 138 19.89 6.81 36.59
CA PRO A 138 19.67 8.12 36.00
C PRO A 138 19.70 8.14 34.47
N TYR A 139 20.28 7.13 33.81
CA TYR A 139 20.45 7.06 32.36
C TYR A 139 19.39 6.21 31.66
N VAL A 140 18.66 5.40 32.41
CA VAL A 140 17.62 4.51 31.88
C VAL A 140 16.26 5.08 32.28
N ARG A 141 15.82 6.13 31.56
CA ARG A 141 14.60 6.91 31.91
C ARG A 141 13.39 6.62 31.04
N THR A 142 13.52 5.79 30.00
CA THR A 142 12.46 5.59 29.00
C THR A 142 11.44 4.53 29.40
N ASN A 143 10.16 4.74 29.07
CA ASN A 143 9.06 3.85 29.46
C ASN A 143 9.34 2.37 29.08
N GLY A 144 9.22 1.46 30.05
CA GLY A 144 9.39 0.02 29.84
C GLY A 144 10.79 -0.54 30.15
N HIS A 145 11.67 0.28 30.72
CA HIS A 145 12.94 -0.21 31.22
C HIS A 145 12.78 -1.08 32.47
N ALA A 146 13.68 -2.02 32.62
CA ALA A 146 13.77 -2.80 33.84
C ALA A 146 15.21 -3.25 34.07
N ILE A 147 15.61 -3.18 35.33
CA ILE A 147 16.91 -3.62 35.82
C ILE A 147 16.64 -4.86 36.68
N TYR A 148 17.24 -5.99 36.32
CA TYR A 148 17.11 -7.22 37.08
C TYR A 148 18.48 -7.74 37.48
N PHE A 149 18.57 -8.16 38.74
CA PHE A 149 19.74 -8.85 39.26
C PHE A 149 19.54 -10.37 39.16
N ILE A 150 20.54 -11.07 38.63
CA ILE A 150 20.56 -12.54 38.61
C ILE A 150 21.49 -13.01 39.73
N PRO A 151 20.96 -13.67 40.77
CA PRO A 151 21.80 -14.17 41.86
C PRO A 151 22.84 -15.16 41.33
N GLY A 152 24.08 -15.01 41.78
CA GLY A 152 25.21 -15.85 41.37
C GLY A 152 25.99 -15.35 40.14
N ILE A 153 25.55 -14.26 39.50
CA ILE A 153 26.31 -13.60 38.44
C ILE A 153 26.72 -12.20 38.90
N GLN A 154 28.02 -11.87 38.79
CA GLN A 154 28.50 -10.49 38.95
C GLN A 154 28.15 -9.69 37.69
N GLY A 155 26.89 -9.27 37.61
CA GLY A 155 26.37 -8.52 36.48
C GLY A 155 24.95 -8.04 36.72
N VAL A 156 24.52 -7.11 35.88
CA VAL A 156 23.17 -6.54 35.89
C VAL A 156 22.55 -6.72 34.51
N THR A 157 21.29 -7.15 34.48
CA THR A 157 20.54 -7.27 33.23
C THR A 157 19.69 -6.04 33.04
N VAL A 158 19.95 -5.31 31.96
CA VAL A 158 19.28 -4.05 31.65
C VAL A 158 18.42 -4.27 30.42
N ARG A 159 17.12 -3.97 30.55
CA ARG A 159 16.19 -3.85 29.43
C ARG A 159 16.00 -2.37 29.11
N ALA A 160 16.55 -1.90 28.01
CA ALA A 160 16.55 -0.48 27.65
C ALA A 160 16.73 -0.27 26.14
N MET A 161 16.76 0.98 25.68
CA MET A 161 17.10 1.28 24.29
C MET A 161 18.57 0.91 24.00
N PRO A 162 18.94 0.44 22.80
CA PRO A 162 20.32 0.07 22.49
C PRO A 162 21.35 1.17 22.78
N ALA A 163 21.01 2.44 22.52
CA ALA A 163 21.87 3.58 22.82
C ALA A 163 22.07 3.81 24.33
N GLU A 164 21.07 3.52 25.16
CA GLU A 164 21.15 3.60 26.61
C GLU A 164 22.02 2.45 27.16
N ILE A 165 21.85 1.23 26.63
CA ILE A 165 22.66 0.06 27.01
C ILE A 165 24.13 0.31 26.72
N GLU A 166 24.48 0.81 25.53
CA GLU A 166 25.88 1.12 25.19
C GLU A 166 26.46 2.19 26.11
N ARG A 167 25.69 3.24 26.44
CA ARG A 167 26.12 4.25 27.41
C ARG A 167 26.33 3.66 28.81
N SER A 168 25.42 2.81 29.28
CA SER A 168 25.56 2.12 30.57
C SER A 168 26.77 1.19 30.61
N LYS A 169 27.08 0.49 29.52
CA LYS A 169 28.29 -0.36 29.42
C LYS A 169 29.56 0.48 29.59
N THR A 170 29.67 1.59 28.87
CA THR A 170 30.84 2.46 28.97
C THR A 170 31.04 2.99 30.38
N LEU A 171 29.96 3.45 31.03
CA LEU A 171 30.03 3.95 32.41
C LEU A 171 30.45 2.87 33.40
N ILE A 172 29.84 1.68 33.34
CA ILE A 172 30.20 0.56 34.23
C ILE A 172 31.66 0.16 34.00
N HIS A 173 32.12 0.14 32.75
CA HIS A 173 33.49 -0.22 32.42
C HIS A 173 34.51 0.81 32.95
N GLU A 174 34.23 2.10 32.76
CA GLU A 174 35.07 3.19 33.28
C GLU A 174 35.17 3.14 34.81
N PHE A 175 34.05 2.93 35.50
CA PHE A 175 34.04 2.79 36.96
C PHE A 175 34.77 1.53 37.44
N ASP A 176 34.59 0.39 36.77
CA ASP A 176 35.29 -0.87 37.12
C ASP A 176 36.82 -0.71 36.94
N LEU A 177 37.25 0.02 35.91
CA LEU A 177 38.66 0.34 35.70
C LEU A 177 39.21 1.30 36.77
N GLN A 178 38.47 2.35 37.13
CA GLN A 178 38.87 3.29 38.18
C GLN A 178 39.02 2.58 39.54
N MET A 179 38.04 1.75 39.91
CA MET A 179 38.08 0.98 41.15
C MET A 179 39.29 0.02 41.21
N ARG A 180 39.62 -0.62 40.08
CA ARG A 180 40.82 -1.48 39.98
C ARG A 180 42.13 -0.69 40.05
N ALA A 181 42.15 0.53 39.51
CA ALA A 181 43.33 1.39 39.50
C ALA A 181 43.60 2.02 40.88
N GLU A 182 42.57 2.44 41.60
CA GLU A 182 42.72 3.07 42.93
C GLU A 182 43.09 2.08 44.03
N LYS A 183 42.65 0.83 43.93
CA LYS A 183 42.95 -0.22 44.90
C LYS A 183 43.70 -1.34 44.22
N ALA A 184 45.04 -1.28 44.28
CA ALA A 184 45.99 -2.27 43.77
C ALA A 184 45.54 -3.75 43.93
N GLY A 185 44.68 -4.22 43.03
CA GLY A 185 44.13 -5.58 43.00
C GLY A 185 43.05 -5.94 44.05
N SER A 186 42.56 -5.01 44.88
CA SER A 186 41.53 -5.30 45.90
C SER A 186 40.21 -4.60 45.56
N CYS A 187 39.20 -5.37 45.15
CA CYS A 187 37.83 -4.86 45.00
C CYS A 187 37.14 -4.63 46.37
N GLU A 188 37.87 -4.31 47.45
CA GLU A 188 37.22 -3.85 48.69
C GLU A 188 36.62 -2.47 48.45
N LEU A 189 35.39 -2.25 48.85
CA LEU A 189 34.72 -0.97 48.68
C LEU A 189 35.00 -0.04 49.86
N PRO A 190 35.23 1.27 49.64
CA PRO A 190 35.07 2.24 50.72
C PRO A 190 33.61 2.20 51.24
N PRO A 191 33.39 2.39 52.54
CA PRO A 191 32.04 2.39 53.10
C PRO A 191 31.20 3.48 52.41
N MET A 192 30.07 3.09 51.83
CA MET A 192 29.13 4.02 51.23
C MET A 192 28.62 5.00 52.31
N PRO A 193 28.55 6.32 52.02
CA PRO A 193 27.86 7.24 52.90
C PRO A 193 26.38 6.80 52.98
N LYS A 194 25.90 6.61 54.21
CA LYS A 194 24.48 6.34 54.45
C LYS A 194 23.66 7.57 54.02
N PRO A 195 22.47 7.38 53.44
CA PRO A 195 21.56 8.49 53.13
C PRO A 195 21.17 9.27 54.39
#